data_AF-A0A852AAC2-F1
#
_entry.id   AF-A0A852AAC2-F1
#
_cell.length_a   1.000
_cell.length_b   1.000
_cell.length_c   1.000
_cell.angle_alpha   90.00
_cell.angle_beta   90.00
_cell.angle_gamma   90.00
#
_symmetry.space_group_name_H-M   'P 1'
#
loop_
_entity.id
_entity.type
_entity.pdbx_description
1 polymer ?
#
loop_
_entity_poly.entity_id
_entity_poly.type
_entity_poly.pdbx_seq_one_letter_code
_entity_poly.pdbx_strand_id
1 'polypeptide(L)'
;AQVRQIKKLLRHENYQRRDMSNDIALLELSKPVDCSPYIQLACVADAILGLSVSQERNCWVAGWGATTVKDKTPSDHLQEAKVHLINIQLCNSTFWYSGKIHTHNVCAGYPQGTIDTCQ
;
A
#
# COMPACT_ATOMS: atom_id res chain seq x y z
N ALA A 1 -4.81 13.53 -18.93
CA ALA A 1 -4.93 12.18 -18.35
C ALA A 1 -4.92 11.14 -19.46
N GLN A 2 -4.33 9.95 -19.24
CA GLN A 2 -4.42 8.83 -20.18
C GLN A 2 -5.33 7.76 -19.59
N VAL A 3 -6.29 7.26 -20.37
CA VAL A 3 -7.15 6.13 -20.00
C VAL A 3 -6.73 4.90 -20.82
N ARG A 4 -6.67 3.73 -20.19
CA ARG A 4 -6.33 2.45 -20.82
C ARG A 4 -7.30 1.37 -20.34
N GLN A 5 -7.62 0.44 -21.24
CA GLN A 5 -8.40 -0.75 -20.88
C GLN A 5 -7.47 -1.79 -20.25
N ILE A 6 -8.01 -2.60 -19.35
CA ILE A 6 -7.30 -3.75 -18.79
C ILE A 6 -7.41 -4.90 -19.79
N LYS A 7 -6.27 -5.40 -20.28
CA LYS A 7 -6.20 -6.58 -21.15
C LYS A 7 -6.21 -7.86 -20.34
N LYS A 8 -5.49 -7.87 -19.21
CA LYS A 8 -5.37 -9.04 -18.33
C LYS A 8 -5.28 -8.63 -16.88
N LEU A 9 -6.01 -9.33 -16.02
CA LEU A 9 -5.86 -9.29 -14.57
C LEU A 9 -5.18 -10.59 -14.12
N LEU A 10 -4.04 -10.45 -13.45
CA LEU A 10 -3.29 -11.55 -12.85
C LEU A 10 -3.34 -11.40 -11.33
N ARG A 11 -4.29 -12.08 -10.69
CA ARG A 11 -4.37 -12.14 -9.22
C ARG A 11 -3.38 -13.17 -8.70
N HIS A 12 -2.76 -12.91 -7.55
CA HIS A 12 -1.91 -13.90 -6.89
C HIS A 12 -2.69 -15.21 -6.65
N GLU A 13 -2.10 -16.35 -7.03
CA GLU A 13 -2.77 -17.66 -7.02
C GLU A 13 -3.19 -18.08 -5.62
N ASN A 14 -2.38 -17.73 -4.62
CA ASN A 14 -2.62 -18.00 -3.20
C ASN A 14 -3.30 -16.85 -2.45
N TYR A 15 -3.96 -15.91 -3.14
CA TYR A 15 -4.74 -14.86 -2.46
C TYR A 15 -5.88 -15.49 -1.65
N GLN A 16 -5.97 -15.14 -0.36
CA GLN A 16 -7.06 -15.58 0.49
C GLN A 16 -7.85 -14.38 1.02
N ARG A 17 -9.12 -14.29 0.63
CA ARG A 17 -10.03 -13.22 1.08
C ARG A 17 -10.28 -13.23 2.59
N ARG A 18 -10.15 -14.39 3.25
CA ARG A 18 -10.49 -14.54 4.67
C ARG A 18 -9.54 -13.76 5.58
N ASP A 19 -8.25 -13.80 5.30
CA ASP A 19 -7.20 -13.15 6.10
C ASP A 19 -6.44 -12.08 5.31
N MET A 20 -6.82 -11.85 4.05
CA MET A 20 -6.15 -10.91 3.14
C MET A 20 -4.68 -11.28 2.87
N SER A 21 -4.31 -12.56 3.04
CA SER A 21 -2.97 -13.02 2.68
C SER A 21 -2.75 -12.97 1.16
N ASN A 22 -1.54 -12.59 0.78
CA ASN A 22 -1.11 -12.40 -0.61
C ASN A 22 -2.01 -11.44 -1.41
N ASP A 23 -2.45 -10.34 -0.79
CA ASP A 23 -3.24 -9.29 -1.45
C ASP A 23 -2.39 -8.46 -2.43
N ILE A 24 -2.18 -9.02 -3.62
CA ILE A 24 -1.46 -8.40 -4.73
C ILE A 24 -2.00 -8.91 -6.07
N ALA A 25 -2.02 -8.03 -7.06
CA ALA A 25 -2.37 -8.37 -8.44
C ALA A 25 -1.57 -7.52 -9.43
N LEU A 26 -1.39 -8.06 -10.64
CA LEU A 26 -0.83 -7.33 -11.78
C LEU A 26 -1.93 -7.05 -12.82
N LEU A 27 -1.92 -5.84 -13.37
CA LEU A 27 -2.79 -5.44 -14.47
C LEU A 27 -1.94 -5.24 -15.73
N GLU A 28 -2.21 -6.03 -16.76
CA GLU A 28 -1.66 -5.80 -18.09
C GLU A 28 -2.57 -4.83 -18.83
N LEU A 29 -2.05 -3.67 -19.21
CA LEU A 29 -2.79 -2.67 -19.99
C LEU A 29 -2.92 -3.10 -21.45
N SER A 30 -4.02 -2.73 -22.11
CA SER A 30 -4.27 -3.04 -23.53
C SER A 30 -3.25 -2.43 -24.48
N LYS A 31 -2.63 -1.32 -24.06
CA LYS A 31 -1.54 -0.63 -24.75
C LYS A 31 -0.61 -0.01 -23.70
N PRO A 32 0.69 0.13 -23.99
CA PRO A 32 1.60 0.87 -23.12
C PRO A 32 1.13 2.30 -22.81
N VAL A 33 1.65 2.85 -21.72
CA VAL A 33 1.57 4.28 -21.40
C VAL A 33 2.89 4.95 -21.78
N ASP A 34 2.79 6.16 -22.29
CA ASP A 34 3.97 6.96 -22.63
C ASP A 34 4.46 7.70 -21.39
N CYS A 35 5.74 7.52 -21.04
CA CYS A 35 6.33 8.27 -19.94
C CYS A 35 6.30 9.77 -20.24
N SER A 36 6.03 10.56 -19.20
CA SER A 36 5.94 12.01 -19.25
C SER A 36 6.31 12.60 -17.89
N PRO A 37 6.41 13.93 -17.73
CA PRO A 37 6.61 14.51 -16.39
C PRO A 37 5.57 14.09 -15.34
N TYR A 38 4.40 13.60 -15.76
CA TYR A 38 3.31 13.14 -14.88
C TYR A 38 3.11 11.61 -14.85
N ILE A 39 3.85 10.87 -15.68
CA ILE A 39 3.76 9.40 -15.78
C ILE A 39 5.18 8.84 -15.77
N GLN A 40 5.55 8.20 -14.67
CA GLN A 40 6.87 7.60 -14.47
C GLN A 40 6.72 6.21 -13.86
N LEU A 41 7.74 5.39 -14.04
CA LEU A 41 7.80 4.06 -13.43
C LEU A 41 8.27 4.17 -11.98
N ALA A 42 7.65 3.40 -11.09
CA ALA A 42 8.13 3.23 -9.72
C ALA A 42 9.19 2.11 -9.68
N CYS A 43 10.16 2.24 -8.77
CA CYS A 43 11.09 1.16 -8.47
C CYS A 43 10.40 0.09 -7.62
N VAL A 44 10.74 -1.17 -7.84
CA VAL A 44 10.35 -2.29 -6.97
C VAL A 44 11.51 -2.62 -6.05
N ALA A 45 11.22 -2.97 -4.79
CA ALA A 45 12.24 -3.36 -3.84
C ALA A 45 12.96 -4.64 -4.28
N ASP A 46 14.28 -4.69 -4.09
CA ASP A 46 15.04 -5.93 -4.28
C ASP A 46 14.64 -6.94 -3.20
N ALA A 47 14.30 -8.16 -3.61
CA ALA A 47 13.91 -9.24 -2.72
C ALA A 47 15.01 -9.61 -1.69
N ILE A 48 16.28 -9.35 -2.02
CA ILE A 48 17.43 -9.70 -1.19
C ILE A 48 17.67 -8.65 -0.10
N LEU A 49 17.27 -7.39 -0.32
CA LEU A 49 17.67 -6.30 0.56
C LEU A 49 17.01 -6.34 1.94
N GLY A 50 15.88 -7.05 2.09
CA GLY A 50 15.12 -7.09 3.33
C GLY A 50 14.63 -5.69 3.75
N LEU A 51 13.39 -5.57 4.20
CA LEU A 51 12.97 -4.32 4.85
C LEU A 51 13.61 -4.29 6.24
N SER A 52 14.88 -3.87 6.32
CA SER A 52 15.51 -3.61 7.61
C SER A 52 14.81 -2.41 8.22
N VAL A 53 13.92 -2.67 9.17
CA VAL A 53 13.20 -1.66 9.98
C VAL A 53 14.16 -0.92 10.93
N SER A 54 15.47 -1.14 10.81
CA SER A 54 16.48 -0.56 11.70
C SER A 54 16.70 0.95 11.55
N GLN A 55 15.92 1.63 10.71
CA GLN A 55 15.94 3.07 10.60
C GLN A 55 14.50 3.56 10.46
N GLU A 56 14.17 4.63 11.17
CA GLU A 56 12.94 5.43 11.10
C GLU A 56 12.78 6.03 9.68
N ARG A 57 12.65 5.17 8.68
CA ARG A 57 12.56 5.57 7.29
C ARG A 57 11.23 6.22 7.07
N ASN A 58 11.30 7.47 6.62
CA ASN A 58 10.15 8.21 6.15
C ASN A 58 9.67 7.57 4.85
N CYS A 59 8.46 7.03 4.88
CA CYS A 59 7.75 6.55 3.71
C CYS A 59 6.59 7.51 3.41
N TRP A 60 6.10 7.43 2.18
CA TRP A 60 4.94 8.20 1.75
C TRP A 60 3.89 7.24 1.22
N VAL A 61 2.64 7.47 1.60
CA VAL A 61 1.46 6.85 1.01
C VAL A 61 0.69 7.93 0.26
N ALA A 62 0.09 7.58 -0.86
CA ALA A 62 -0.68 8.52 -1.66
C ALA A 62 -1.95 7.84 -2.20
N GLY A 63 -3.04 8.60 -2.31
CA GLY A 63 -4.31 8.08 -2.78
C GLY A 63 -5.43 9.12 -2.80
N TRP A 64 -6.57 8.70 -3.34
CA TRP A 64 -7.78 9.53 -3.43
C TRP A 64 -8.85 9.12 -2.41
N GLY A 65 -8.55 8.22 -1.45
CA GLY A 65 -9.54 7.72 -0.48
C GLY A 65 -10.15 8.80 0.42
N ALA A 66 -11.05 8.39 1.32
CA ALA A 66 -11.64 9.25 2.34
C ALA A 66 -10.56 9.97 3.17
N THR A 67 -10.74 11.26 3.48
CA THR A 67 -9.78 12.05 4.28
C THR A 67 -10.05 11.97 5.78
N THR A 68 -11.28 11.64 6.15
CA THR A 68 -11.69 11.36 7.53
C THR A 68 -12.55 10.11 7.58
N VAL A 69 -12.59 9.46 8.75
CA VAL A 69 -13.41 8.25 9.00
C VAL A 69 -14.91 8.47 8.74
N LYS A 70 -15.37 9.73 8.74
CA LYS A 70 -16.78 10.08 8.53
C LYS A 70 -17.11 10.44 7.09
N ASP A 71 -16.10 10.64 6.25
CA ASP A 71 -16.32 11.01 4.86
C ASP A 71 -16.97 9.83 4.13
N LYS A 72 -18.00 10.12 3.33
CA LYS A 72 -18.69 9.10 2.52
C LYS A 72 -18.18 9.07 1.08
N THR A 73 -17.38 10.05 0.72
CA THR A 73 -16.89 10.26 -0.64
C THR A 73 -15.36 10.39 -0.61
N PRO A 74 -14.66 9.79 -1.58
CA PRO A 74 -13.22 9.97 -1.72
C PRO A 74 -12.86 11.42 -2.06
N SER A 75 -11.59 11.79 -1.90
CA SER A 75 -11.06 13.10 -2.26
C SER A 75 -10.97 13.28 -3.78
N ASP A 76 -11.39 14.44 -4.29
CA ASP A 76 -11.21 14.81 -5.71
C ASP A 76 -9.74 15.11 -6.07
N HIS A 77 -8.91 15.40 -5.07
CA HIS A 77 -7.49 15.67 -5.22
C HIS A 77 -6.65 14.52 -4.67
N LEU A 78 -5.53 14.22 -5.32
CA LEU A 78 -4.57 13.25 -4.80
C LEU A 78 -4.05 13.77 -3.47
N GLN A 79 -4.17 12.96 -2.42
CA GLN A 79 -3.58 13.21 -1.11
C GLN A 79 -2.27 12.44 -1.00
N GLU A 80 -1.35 12.97 -0.21
CA GLU A 80 -0.14 12.27 0.22
C GLU A 80 0.05 12.44 1.72
N ALA A 81 0.58 11.41 2.35
CA ALA A 81 0.84 11.41 3.78
C ALA A 81 2.17 10.74 4.08
N LYS A 82 2.94 11.38 4.96
CA LYS A 82 4.17 10.84 5.50
C LYS A 82 3.86 9.84 6.61
N VAL A 83 4.48 8.67 6.56
CA VAL A 83 4.34 7.59 7.55
C VAL A 83 5.70 7.00 7.88
N HIS A 84 5.79 6.27 9.00
CA HIS A 84 7.00 5.54 9.38
C HIS A 84 6.73 4.05 9.37
N LEU A 85 7.73 3.26 8.98
CA LEU A 85 7.67 1.81 9.12
C LEU A 85 7.56 1.44 10.60
N ILE A 86 6.65 0.52 10.90
CA ILE A 86 6.44 -0.03 12.23
C ILE A 86 6.97 -1.46 12.23
N ASN A 87 7.75 -1.80 13.26
CA ASN A 87 8.28 -3.15 13.43
C ASN A 87 7.15 -4.18 13.43
N ILE A 88 7.29 -5.23 12.64
CA ILE A 88 6.23 -6.24 12.46
C ILE A 88 5.91 -7.00 13.75
N GLN A 89 6.88 -7.18 14.66
CA GLN A 89 6.65 -7.81 15.96
C GLN A 89 5.79 -6.92 16.86
N LEU A 90 6.02 -5.61 16.85
CA LEU A 90 5.17 -4.64 17.54
C LEU A 90 3.77 -4.62 16.92
N CYS A 91 3.70 -4.51 15.60
CA CYS A 91 2.44 -4.48 14.86
C CYS A 91 1.60 -5.75 15.12
N ASN A 92 2.23 -6.91 15.13
CA ASN A 92 1.55 -8.18 15.35
C ASN A 92 1.37 -8.56 16.83
N SER A 93 1.74 -7.68 17.75
CA SER A 93 1.62 -7.92 19.20
C SER A 93 0.16 -8.06 19.64
N THR A 94 -0.05 -8.66 20.82
CA THR A 94 -1.39 -8.88 21.40
C THR A 94 -2.20 -7.61 21.54
N PHE A 95 -1.56 -6.46 21.82
CA PHE A 95 -2.26 -5.18 22.02
C PHE A 95 -2.62 -4.47 20.72
N TRP A 96 -2.10 -4.94 19.58
CA TRP A 96 -2.32 -4.35 18.26
C TRP A 96 -3.14 -5.33 17.40
N TYR A 97 -2.52 -5.96 16.41
CA TYR A 97 -3.23 -6.86 15.50
C TYR A 97 -3.35 -8.31 15.99
N SER A 98 -2.74 -8.64 17.14
CA SER A 98 -2.92 -9.92 17.85
C SER A 98 -2.76 -11.16 16.97
N GLY A 99 -1.64 -11.25 16.25
CA GLY A 99 -1.30 -12.41 15.41
C GLY A 99 -1.88 -12.39 13.99
N LYS A 100 -2.67 -11.37 13.61
CA LYS A 100 -3.30 -11.28 12.28
C LYS A 100 -2.38 -10.79 11.16
N ILE A 101 -1.19 -10.28 11.48
CA ILE A 101 -0.23 -9.79 10.48
C ILE A 101 0.65 -10.94 10.01
N HIS A 102 0.70 -11.16 8.70
CA HIS A 102 1.55 -12.16 8.06
C HIS A 102 2.97 -11.62 7.84
N THR A 103 3.95 -12.52 7.68
CA THR A 103 5.36 -12.16 7.43
C THR A 103 5.60 -11.40 6.12
N HIS A 104 4.66 -11.48 5.17
CA HIS A 104 4.68 -10.76 3.90
C HIS A 104 3.90 -9.42 3.95
N ASN A 105 3.44 -8.99 5.12
CA ASN A 105 2.87 -7.66 5.32
C ASN A 105 3.91 -6.66 5.81
N VAL A 106 3.59 -5.38 5.64
CA VAL A 106 4.33 -4.25 6.18
C VAL A 106 3.36 -3.37 6.94
N CYS A 107 3.76 -2.91 8.13
CA CYS A 107 3.00 -1.93 8.88
C CYS A 107 3.68 -0.57 8.78
N ALA A 108 2.89 0.48 8.54
CA ALA A 108 3.37 1.84 8.50
C ALA A 108 2.33 2.79 9.07
N GLY A 109 2.76 3.84 9.77
CA GLY A 109 1.88 4.82 10.39
C GLY A 109 2.49 5.38 11.67
N TYR A 110 1.63 5.64 12.65
CA TYR A 110 2.00 6.21 13.94
C TYR A 110 1.30 5.44 15.07
N PRO A 111 1.98 5.10 16.18
CA PRO A 111 1.34 4.44 17.33
C PRO A 111 0.14 5.20 17.90
N GLN A 112 0.16 6.53 17.83
CA GLN A 112 -0.95 7.40 18.24
C GLN A 112 -2.09 7.50 17.22
N GLY A 113 -1.97 6.86 16.06
CA GLY A 113 -2.91 6.96 14.94
C GLY A 113 -2.81 8.30 14.19
N THR A 114 -3.95 8.87 13.81
CA THR A 114 -4.14 10.15 13.08
C THR A 114 -3.81 10.16 11.58
N ILE A 115 -2.68 9.59 11.17
CA ILE A 115 -2.26 9.56 9.76
C ILE A 115 -2.20 8.11 9.28
N ASP A 116 -3.06 7.76 8.32
CA ASP A 116 -3.19 6.41 7.75
C ASP A 116 -3.86 6.48 6.35
N THR A 117 -3.89 5.34 5.66
CA THR A 117 -4.74 5.11 4.48
C THR A 117 -6.21 4.93 4.86
N CYS A 118 -7.13 5.27 3.97
CA CYS A 118 -8.57 5.07 4.19
C CYS A 118 -9.28 4.74 2.86
N GLN A 119 -10.47 4.14 2.97
CA GLN A 119 -11.34 3.80 1.84
C GLN A 119 -12.45 4.84 1.70
#